data_AF-A0AAE0NX49-F1
#
_entry.id   AF-A0AAE0NX49-F1
#
_cell.length_a   1.000
_cell.length_b   1.000
_cell.length_c   1.000
_cell.angle_alpha   90.00
_cell.angle_beta   90.00
_cell.angle_gamma   90.00
#
_symmetry.space_group_name_H-M   'P 1'
#
loop_
_entity.id
_entity.type
_entity.pdbx_description
1 polymer ?
#
loop_
_entity_poly.entity_id
_entity_poly.type
_entity_poly.pdbx_seq_one_letter_code
_entity_poly.pdbx_strand_id
1 'polypeptide(L)'
;MEFKYSYPVDPSEYDDDGLCRGYPLRNHRDAELVDLGTLRAQENWRRLVGPLGIYKGGLGPKFNFVSLALPECLPDRIEVIAYLNEMVFIHDDGVEDVSKQQGDELNDVLVDGFRLERILSAQSVKNGKRKMQQDLVKKLVAIDKERALKAISSLTEYFAKGSGRRNHTEFRTLDEFMRYRILDVGKMYWVGCLTFAMALTIPDDEMESLSELCHPAWLSCGLINDLYSWPKERDAAAKKGVGHVNNSVWVLMKEHKIDETEAIARLRGRIRVCFVQHQQKMKESNDRTDISADVKRFMEAMQYSMAANVVWSRSCPRYNEGRQFNERARGDKVRAQTTAASDKPYRKTRCE
;
A
#
# COMPACT_ATOMS: atom_id res chain seq x y z
N MET A 1 0.99 -3.36 23.28
CA MET A 1 2.23 -3.95 22.74
C MET A 1 3.42 -3.29 23.39
N GLU A 2 4.51 -4.03 23.62
CA GLU A 2 5.79 -3.45 24.02
C GLU A 2 6.50 -2.89 22.77
N PHE A 3 6.84 -1.60 22.76
CA PHE A 3 7.47 -0.94 21.61
C PHE A 3 9.00 -1.07 21.68
N LYS A 4 9.60 -1.76 20.71
CA LYS A 4 11.05 -2.02 20.64
C LYS A 4 11.68 -1.30 19.45
N TYR A 5 10.99 -1.26 18.32
CA TYR A 5 11.59 -0.86 17.04
C TYR A 5 11.16 0.51 16.56
N SER A 6 10.34 1.23 17.32
CA SER A 6 9.89 2.58 16.98
C SER A 6 10.02 3.61 18.09
N TYR A 7 9.87 4.87 17.70
CA TYR A 7 9.74 6.02 18.60
C TYR A 7 8.43 6.78 18.29
N PRO A 8 7.80 7.42 19.30
CA PRO A 8 6.63 8.26 19.05
C PRO A 8 7.03 9.50 18.23
N VAL A 9 6.19 9.90 17.28
CA VAL A 9 6.37 11.14 16.54
C VAL A 9 5.66 12.27 17.29
N ASP A 10 6.32 13.42 17.45
CA ASP A 10 5.72 14.58 18.12
C ASP A 10 4.50 15.07 17.31
N PRO A 11 3.32 15.29 17.92
CA PRO A 11 2.14 15.81 17.23
C PRO A 11 2.34 17.15 16.53
N SER A 12 3.34 17.96 16.90
CA SER A 12 3.71 19.19 16.20
C SER A 12 4.43 18.96 14.87
N GLU A 13 4.91 17.73 14.63
CA GLU A 13 5.66 17.37 13.43
C GLU A 13 4.78 16.93 12.24
N TYR A 14 3.47 16.80 12.44
CA TYR A 14 2.53 16.36 11.42
C TYR A 14 1.14 17.00 11.56
N ASP A 15 0.37 16.97 10.48
CA ASP A 15 -1.03 17.35 10.45
C ASP A 15 -1.87 16.10 10.17
N ASP A 16 -2.79 15.80 11.08
CA ASP A 16 -3.72 14.67 10.96
C ASP A 16 -5.08 15.08 10.38
N ASP A 17 -5.23 16.33 9.94
CA ASP A 17 -6.46 16.91 9.42
C ASP A 17 -7.64 16.82 10.44
N GLY A 18 -7.36 16.55 11.72
CA GLY A 18 -8.37 16.21 12.72
C GLY A 18 -9.14 14.91 12.43
N LEU A 19 -8.55 13.97 11.69
CA LEU A 19 -9.15 12.68 11.33
C LEU A 19 -8.77 11.54 12.27
N CYS A 20 -7.56 11.52 12.82
CA CYS A 20 -7.07 10.44 13.69
C CYS A 20 -6.71 10.91 15.11
N ARG A 21 -7.44 11.88 15.65
CA ARG A 21 -7.22 12.39 17.01
C ARG A 21 -7.23 11.26 18.04
N GLY A 22 -6.24 11.25 18.93
CA GLY A 22 -6.10 10.24 19.98
C GLY A 22 -5.45 8.93 19.51
N TYR A 23 -5.01 8.84 18.25
CA TYR A 23 -4.16 7.73 17.80
C TYR A 23 -2.68 8.13 17.89
N PRO A 24 -1.83 7.28 18.49
CA PRO A 24 -0.40 7.52 18.48
C PRO A 24 0.16 7.32 17.06
N LEU A 25 1.00 8.24 16.61
CA LEU A 25 1.87 8.02 15.46
C LEU A 25 3.25 7.60 15.96
N ARG A 26 3.82 6.55 15.35
CA ARG A 26 5.17 6.08 15.63
C ARG A 26 5.92 5.95 14.32
N ASN A 27 7.23 6.16 14.36
CA ASN A 27 8.10 5.94 13.21
C ASN A 27 9.13 4.86 13.57
N HIS A 28 9.36 3.94 12.63
CA HIS A 28 10.38 2.92 12.76
C HIS A 28 11.77 3.56 12.95
N ARG A 29 12.60 2.99 13.83
CA ARG A 29 13.96 3.47 14.12
C ARG A 29 14.86 3.39 12.88
N ASP A 30 14.74 2.30 12.12
CA ASP A 30 15.47 2.09 10.87
C ASP A 30 14.73 2.65 9.63
N ALA A 31 14.13 3.84 9.71
CA ALA A 31 13.41 4.45 8.60
C ALA A 31 14.27 4.65 7.33
N GLU A 32 15.58 4.70 7.49
CA GLU A 32 16.55 4.69 6.38
C GLU A 32 16.58 3.38 5.58
N LEU A 33 16.41 2.23 6.24
CA LEU A 33 16.29 0.93 5.55
C LEU A 33 14.98 0.85 4.76
N VAL A 34 13.93 1.52 5.24
CA VAL A 34 12.65 1.63 4.54
C VAL A 34 12.84 2.43 3.24
N ASP A 35 13.45 3.62 3.32
CA ASP A 35 13.78 4.43 2.15
C ASP A 35 14.66 3.66 1.15
N LEU A 36 15.66 2.93 1.65
CA LEU A 36 16.54 2.09 0.85
C LEU A 36 15.78 0.98 0.12
N GLY A 37 14.94 0.22 0.81
CA GLY A 37 14.13 -0.85 0.21
C GLY A 37 13.21 -0.32 -0.88
N THR A 38 12.57 0.83 -0.63
CA THR A 38 11.75 1.56 -1.60
C THR A 38 12.55 1.97 -2.84
N LEU A 39 13.71 2.61 -2.68
CA LEU A 39 14.55 3.05 -3.79
C LEU A 39 15.14 1.89 -4.59
N ARG A 40 15.52 0.80 -3.92
CA ARG A 40 15.99 -0.44 -4.57
C ARG A 40 14.92 -1.07 -5.45
N ALA A 41 13.65 -1.05 -5.04
CA ALA A 41 12.55 -1.54 -5.87
C ALA A 41 12.40 -0.72 -7.15
N GLN A 42 12.41 0.61 -7.04
CA GLN A 42 12.36 1.52 -8.20
C GLN A 42 13.55 1.31 -9.14
N GLU A 43 14.76 1.12 -8.59
CA GLU A 43 15.97 0.91 -9.39
C GLU A 43 15.98 -0.45 -10.11
N ASN A 44 15.59 -1.51 -9.41
CA ASN A 44 15.44 -2.81 -10.03
C ASN A 44 14.39 -2.78 -11.14
N TRP A 45 13.30 -2.04 -10.98
CA TRP A 45 12.32 -1.85 -12.05
C TRP A 45 12.95 -1.16 -13.27
N ARG A 46 13.68 -0.05 -13.07
CA ARG A 46 14.37 0.66 -14.15
C ARG A 46 15.32 -0.24 -14.93
N ARG A 47 16.11 -1.04 -14.21
CA ARG A 47 17.12 -1.92 -14.80
C ARG A 47 16.56 -3.16 -15.49
N LEU A 48 15.50 -3.75 -14.92
CA LEU A 48 15.01 -5.06 -15.36
C LEU A 48 13.75 -4.99 -16.22
N VAL A 49 12.91 -3.98 -16.01
CA VAL A 49 11.56 -3.91 -16.60
C VAL A 49 11.48 -2.81 -17.65
N GLY A 50 11.84 -1.57 -17.28
CA GLY A 50 11.73 -0.43 -18.19
C GLY A 50 11.69 0.91 -17.47
N PRO A 51 11.58 2.02 -18.22
CA PRO A 51 11.61 3.36 -17.66
C PRO A 51 10.47 3.58 -16.66
N LEU A 52 10.80 4.16 -15.50
CA LEU A 52 9.85 4.49 -14.44
C LEU A 52 9.77 6.01 -14.16
N GLY A 53 10.72 6.79 -14.69
CA GLY A 53 10.86 8.20 -14.37
C GLY A 53 11.07 8.46 -12.87
N ILE A 54 10.67 9.66 -12.41
CA ILE A 54 10.65 10.01 -10.99
C ILE A 54 9.38 9.43 -10.37
N TYR A 55 9.46 8.20 -9.90
CA TYR A 55 8.32 7.52 -9.29
C TYR A 55 7.95 8.09 -7.93
N LYS A 56 6.65 8.24 -7.68
CA LYS A 56 6.05 8.78 -6.45
C LYS A 56 5.23 7.68 -5.75
N GLY A 57 5.91 6.62 -5.30
CA GLY A 57 5.34 5.55 -4.47
C GLY A 57 5.36 5.92 -2.98
N GLY A 58 5.87 5.02 -2.14
CA GLY A 58 5.81 5.10 -0.67
C GLY A 58 6.67 6.17 0.00
N LEU A 59 7.60 6.80 -0.73
CA LEU A 59 8.42 7.90 -0.21
C LEU A 59 7.56 9.14 0.10
N GLY A 60 7.84 9.81 1.23
CA GLY A 60 7.23 11.09 1.59
C GLY A 60 8.26 12.23 1.74
N PRO A 61 7.80 13.45 2.04
CA PRO A 61 8.69 14.59 2.29
C PRO A 61 9.49 14.45 3.58
N LYS A 62 8.95 13.73 4.56
CA LYS A 62 9.56 13.51 5.87
C LYS A 62 9.59 12.04 6.24
N PHE A 63 8.44 11.37 6.12
CA PHE A 63 8.28 9.96 6.49
C PHE A 63 7.96 9.10 5.29
N ASN A 64 8.45 7.86 5.31
CA ASN A 64 8.04 6.82 4.38
C ASN A 64 6.71 6.19 4.87
N PHE A 65 5.84 5.76 3.97
CA PHE A 65 4.59 5.11 4.34
C PHE A 65 4.81 3.91 5.27
N VAL A 66 5.72 3.01 4.88
CA VAL A 66 5.94 1.74 5.61
C VAL A 66 6.55 1.98 7.00
N SER A 67 7.40 3.01 7.14
CA SER A 67 8.03 3.32 8.44
C SER A 67 7.02 3.83 9.47
N LEU A 68 5.94 4.48 9.03
CA LEU A 68 4.84 4.90 9.89
C LEU A 68 3.79 3.80 10.07
N ALA A 69 3.47 3.07 9.00
CA ALA A 69 2.36 2.12 8.99
C ALA A 69 2.69 0.79 9.69
N LEU A 70 3.98 0.41 9.71
CA LEU A 70 4.52 -0.79 10.36
C LEU A 70 5.69 -0.40 11.28
N PRO A 71 5.46 0.43 12.31
CA PRO A 71 6.54 0.98 13.11
C PRO A 71 7.23 -0.08 13.98
N GLU A 72 6.54 -1.17 14.30
CA GLU A 72 7.08 -2.32 15.05
C GLU A 72 7.38 -3.54 14.14
N CYS A 73 7.63 -3.29 12.86
CA CYS A 73 8.22 -4.31 12.00
C CYS A 73 9.54 -4.82 12.60
N LEU A 74 9.86 -6.09 12.40
CA LEU A 74 11.15 -6.61 12.80
C LEU A 74 12.27 -6.00 11.91
N PRO A 75 13.41 -5.58 12.50
CA PRO A 75 14.48 -4.92 11.76
C PRO A 75 15.03 -5.72 10.57
N ASP A 76 15.07 -7.06 10.66
CA ASP A 76 15.49 -7.95 9.58
C ASP A 76 14.45 -8.10 8.44
N ARG A 77 13.24 -7.54 8.62
CA ARG A 77 12.11 -7.62 7.68
C ARG A 77 11.75 -6.28 7.04
N ILE A 78 12.09 -5.15 7.65
CA ILE A 78 11.58 -3.84 7.25
C ILE A 78 12.00 -3.43 5.82
N GLU A 79 13.23 -3.69 5.40
CA GLU A 79 13.71 -3.36 4.04
C GLU A 79 12.93 -4.15 2.98
N VAL A 80 12.74 -5.46 3.18
CA VAL A 80 12.06 -6.33 2.21
C VAL A 80 10.56 -6.03 2.14
N ILE A 81 9.94 -5.62 3.25
CA ILE A 81 8.56 -5.13 3.26
C ILE A 81 8.42 -3.81 2.51
N ALA A 82 9.35 -2.86 2.71
CA ALA A 82 9.36 -1.61 1.96
C ALA A 82 9.52 -1.84 0.44
N TYR A 83 10.38 -2.79 0.06
CA TYR A 83 10.57 -3.21 -1.32
C TYR A 83 9.30 -3.82 -1.92
N LEU A 84 8.65 -4.74 -1.21
CA LEU A 84 7.38 -5.35 -1.64
C LEU A 84 6.29 -4.28 -1.81
N ASN A 85 6.15 -3.38 -0.85
CA ASN A 85 5.14 -2.33 -0.91
C ASN A 85 5.33 -1.41 -2.12
N GLU A 86 6.56 -1.06 -2.45
CA GLU A 86 6.84 -0.25 -3.63
C GLU A 86 6.55 -0.99 -4.93
N MET A 87 6.82 -2.31 -5.00
CA MET A 87 6.40 -3.12 -6.14
C MET A 87 4.88 -3.14 -6.32
N VAL A 88 4.12 -3.20 -5.22
CA VAL A 88 2.65 -3.15 -5.25
C VAL A 88 2.17 -1.80 -5.78
N PHE A 89 2.73 -0.68 -5.30
CA PHE A 89 2.39 0.65 -5.82
C PHE A 89 2.68 0.80 -7.33
N ILE A 90 3.85 0.33 -7.79
CA ILE A 90 4.20 0.40 -9.22
C ILE A 90 3.22 -0.43 -10.07
N HIS A 91 2.81 -1.60 -9.56
CA HIS A 91 1.85 -2.45 -10.26
C HIS A 91 0.46 -1.82 -10.30
N ASP A 92 -0.01 -1.28 -9.17
CA ASP A 92 -1.29 -0.58 -9.02
C ASP A 92 -1.43 0.55 -10.05
N ASP A 93 -0.46 1.45 -10.13
CA ASP A 93 -0.46 2.52 -11.15
C ASP A 93 -0.48 1.96 -12.58
N GLY A 94 0.27 0.88 -12.82
CA GLY A 94 0.32 0.22 -14.12
C GLY A 94 -1.02 -0.40 -14.53
N VAL A 95 -1.82 -0.88 -13.58
CA VAL A 95 -3.18 -1.40 -13.83
C VAL A 95 -4.17 -0.25 -14.06
N GLU A 96 -4.05 0.86 -13.32
CA GLU A 96 -4.90 2.04 -13.51
C GLU A 96 -4.73 2.69 -14.89
N ASP A 97 -3.53 2.62 -15.48
CA ASP A 97 -3.18 3.31 -16.73
C ASP A 97 -3.63 2.59 -18.01
N VAL A 98 -4.10 1.36 -17.92
CA VAL A 98 -4.47 0.53 -19.07
C VAL A 98 -5.98 0.25 -19.12
N SER A 99 -6.44 -0.35 -20.22
CA SER A 99 -7.82 -0.82 -20.31
C SER A 99 -8.09 -1.94 -19.29
N LYS A 100 -9.36 -2.17 -18.92
CA LYS A 100 -9.76 -3.26 -18.00
C LYS A 100 -9.14 -4.60 -18.40
N GLN A 101 -9.24 -4.97 -19.69
CA GLN A 101 -8.72 -6.25 -20.17
C GLN A 101 -7.20 -6.35 -19.95
N GLN A 102 -6.45 -5.30 -20.29
CA GLN A 102 -5.01 -5.27 -20.09
C GLN A 102 -4.64 -5.27 -18.60
N GLY A 103 -5.41 -4.59 -17.75
CA GLY A 103 -5.22 -4.61 -16.30
C GLY A 103 -5.46 -5.99 -15.70
N ASP A 104 -6.52 -6.68 -16.16
CA ASP A 104 -6.81 -8.07 -15.80
C ASP A 104 -5.67 -9.00 -16.20
N GLU A 105 -5.15 -8.87 -17.42
CA GLU A 105 -4.00 -9.62 -17.93
C GLU A 105 -2.73 -9.33 -17.11
N LEU A 106 -2.47 -8.07 -16.74
CA LEU A 106 -1.35 -7.69 -15.88
C LEU A 106 -1.46 -8.35 -14.51
N ASN A 107 -2.65 -8.36 -13.90
CA ASN A 107 -2.91 -9.03 -12.63
C ASN A 107 -2.69 -10.55 -12.73
N ASP A 108 -3.19 -11.20 -13.80
CA ASP A 108 -3.03 -12.64 -14.00
C ASP A 108 -1.55 -13.03 -14.19
N VAL A 109 -0.80 -12.25 -14.96
CA VAL A 109 0.65 -12.43 -15.15
C VAL A 109 1.39 -12.25 -13.82
N LEU A 110 0.98 -11.30 -12.99
CA LEU A 110 1.60 -11.06 -11.70
C LEU A 110 1.33 -12.22 -10.74
N VAL A 111 0.08 -12.69 -10.63
CA VAL A 111 -0.31 -13.86 -9.83
C VAL A 111 0.48 -15.09 -10.26
N ASP A 112 0.59 -15.35 -11.56
CA ASP A 112 1.40 -16.44 -12.10
C ASP A 112 2.88 -16.33 -11.68
N GLY A 113 3.42 -15.10 -11.67
CA GLY A 113 4.78 -14.81 -11.23
C GLY A 113 5.03 -15.06 -9.74
N PHE A 114 3.97 -15.09 -8.91
CA PHE A 114 4.05 -15.38 -7.47
C PHE A 114 3.87 -16.87 -7.12
N ARG A 115 3.60 -17.75 -8.10
CA ARG A 115 3.45 -19.20 -7.86
C ARG A 115 4.75 -19.84 -7.39
N LEU A 116 4.73 -20.41 -6.19
CA LEU A 116 5.91 -20.98 -5.50
C LEU A 116 6.65 -22.03 -6.34
N GLU A 117 5.92 -22.95 -6.99
CA GLU A 117 6.50 -23.98 -7.85
C GLU A 117 7.37 -23.40 -8.96
N ARG A 118 6.92 -22.29 -9.57
CA ARG A 118 7.65 -21.61 -10.65
C ARG A 118 8.84 -20.81 -10.10
N ILE A 119 8.67 -20.15 -8.96
CA ILE A 119 9.71 -19.33 -8.34
C ILE A 119 10.89 -20.16 -7.82
N LEU A 120 10.57 -21.29 -7.20
CA LEU A 120 11.57 -22.19 -6.62
C LEU A 120 12.20 -23.09 -7.69
N SER A 121 11.67 -23.10 -8.91
CA SER A 121 12.35 -23.73 -10.04
C SER A 121 13.68 -23.03 -10.33
N ALA A 122 14.72 -23.80 -10.64
CA ALA A 122 16.06 -23.29 -10.93
C ALA A 122 16.19 -22.62 -12.32
N GLN A 123 15.08 -22.35 -13.00
CA GLN A 123 15.09 -21.81 -14.36
C GLN A 123 15.44 -20.32 -14.36
N SER A 124 16.33 -19.95 -15.28
CA SER A 124 16.65 -18.56 -15.59
C SER A 124 15.42 -17.82 -16.11
N VAL A 125 15.01 -16.77 -15.41
CA VAL A 125 13.86 -15.95 -15.77
C VAL A 125 14.31 -14.78 -16.66
N LYS A 126 13.91 -14.79 -17.94
CA LYS A 126 14.22 -13.72 -18.90
C LYS A 126 13.38 -12.44 -18.71
N ASN A 127 12.24 -12.54 -18.02
CA ASN A 127 11.33 -11.41 -17.76
C ASN A 127 11.75 -10.68 -16.47
N GLY A 128 12.07 -9.38 -16.58
CA GLY A 128 12.52 -8.59 -15.43
C GLY A 128 11.56 -8.49 -14.26
N LYS A 129 10.25 -8.36 -14.52
CA LYS A 129 9.22 -8.33 -13.46
C LYS A 129 9.24 -9.64 -12.68
N ARG A 130 9.26 -10.77 -13.42
CA ARG A 130 9.35 -12.10 -12.82
C ARG A 130 10.64 -12.32 -12.05
N LYS A 131 11.77 -11.78 -12.52
CA LYS A 131 13.04 -11.83 -11.79
C LYS A 131 12.95 -11.10 -10.45
N MET A 132 12.34 -9.91 -10.41
CA MET A 132 12.10 -9.17 -9.17
C MET A 132 11.19 -9.95 -8.20
N GLN A 133 10.11 -10.56 -8.70
CA GLN A 133 9.21 -11.39 -7.89
C GLN A 133 9.94 -12.61 -7.31
N GLN A 134 10.74 -13.30 -8.13
CA GLN A 134 11.50 -14.48 -7.71
C GLN A 134 12.50 -14.13 -6.61
N ASP A 135 13.25 -13.03 -6.78
CA ASP A 135 14.24 -12.58 -5.80
C ASP A 135 13.57 -12.13 -4.49
N LEU A 136 12.41 -11.47 -4.58
CA LEU A 136 11.62 -11.09 -3.42
C LEU A 136 11.14 -12.32 -2.63
N VAL A 137 10.52 -13.29 -3.29
CA VAL A 137 10.02 -14.49 -2.61
C VAL A 137 11.15 -15.31 -2.00
N LYS A 138 12.30 -15.45 -2.69
CA LYS A 138 13.48 -16.11 -2.12
C LYS A 138 13.95 -15.43 -0.83
N LYS A 139 13.97 -14.10 -0.79
CA LYS A 139 14.31 -13.34 0.43
C LYS A 139 13.30 -13.57 1.55
N LEU A 140 12.00 -13.45 1.26
CA LEU A 140 10.95 -13.67 2.27
C LEU A 140 11.04 -15.09 2.86
N VAL A 141 11.19 -16.11 2.02
CA VAL A 141 11.29 -17.51 2.43
C VAL A 141 12.57 -17.79 3.23
N ALA A 142 13.69 -17.14 2.89
CA ALA A 142 14.93 -17.27 3.64
C ALA A 142 14.85 -16.70 5.06
N ILE A 143 14.01 -15.67 5.27
CA ILE A 143 13.79 -15.06 6.59
C ILE A 143 12.82 -15.90 7.43
N ASP A 144 11.63 -16.18 6.89
CA ASP A 144 10.56 -16.89 7.60
C ASP A 144 9.69 -17.61 6.58
N LYS A 145 10.04 -18.87 6.30
CA LYS A 145 9.36 -19.68 5.28
C LYS A 145 7.86 -19.76 5.52
N GLU A 146 7.44 -20.13 6.72
CA GLU A 146 6.02 -20.37 7.03
C GLU A 146 5.18 -19.11 6.78
N ARG A 147 5.59 -17.97 7.35
CA ARG A 147 4.85 -16.71 7.18
C ARG A 147 5.00 -16.13 5.78
N ALA A 148 6.14 -16.34 5.11
CA ALA A 148 6.30 -15.93 3.72
C ALA A 148 5.30 -16.64 2.81
N LEU A 149 5.09 -17.96 2.99
CA LEU A 149 4.12 -18.70 2.18
C LEU A 149 2.70 -18.18 2.37
N LYS A 150 2.30 -17.91 3.62
CA LYS A 150 0.99 -17.30 3.92
C LYS A 150 0.87 -15.90 3.31
N ALA A 151 1.88 -15.04 3.46
CA ALA A 151 1.88 -13.70 2.92
C ALA A 151 1.81 -13.66 1.38
N ILE A 152 2.54 -14.55 0.69
CA ILE A 152 2.48 -14.69 -0.76
C ILE A 152 1.10 -15.15 -1.20
N SER A 153 0.49 -16.11 -0.49
CA SER A 153 -0.88 -16.54 -0.77
C SER A 153 -1.85 -15.36 -0.66
N SER A 154 -1.80 -14.58 0.42
CA SER A 154 -2.67 -13.42 0.59
C SER A 154 -2.42 -12.33 -0.46
N LEU A 155 -1.16 -12.12 -0.88
CA LEU A 155 -0.82 -11.22 -1.97
C LEU A 155 -1.42 -11.68 -3.31
N THR A 156 -1.38 -12.98 -3.62
CA THR A 156 -2.00 -13.51 -4.84
C THR A 156 -3.52 -13.42 -4.81
N GLU A 157 -4.14 -13.61 -3.65
CA GLU A 157 -5.58 -13.45 -3.48
C GLU A 157 -6.01 -11.99 -3.70
N TYR A 158 -5.22 -11.03 -3.22
CA TYR A 158 -5.41 -9.61 -3.50
C TYR A 158 -5.47 -9.32 -5.00
N PHE A 159 -4.48 -9.76 -5.79
CA PHE A 159 -4.49 -9.51 -7.23
C PHE A 159 -5.58 -10.28 -7.99
N ALA A 160 -6.08 -11.38 -7.43
CA ALA A 160 -7.18 -12.14 -7.99
C ALA A 160 -8.55 -11.45 -7.76
N LYS A 161 -8.74 -10.78 -6.61
CA LYS A 161 -10.06 -10.26 -6.17
C LYS A 161 -10.15 -8.72 -6.08
N GLY A 162 -9.04 -8.02 -5.83
CA GLY A 162 -8.90 -6.57 -5.75
C GLY A 162 -8.01 -6.03 -6.88
N SER A 163 -7.22 -4.98 -6.64
CA SER A 163 -6.28 -4.43 -7.64
C SER A 163 -6.95 -4.05 -8.97
N GLY A 164 -8.10 -3.40 -8.90
CA GLY A 164 -8.76 -2.81 -10.06
C GLY A 164 -9.79 -3.68 -10.78
N ARG A 165 -10.01 -4.93 -10.33
CA ARG A 165 -10.88 -5.92 -11.02
C ARG A 165 -12.30 -5.43 -11.27
N ARG A 166 -12.83 -4.56 -10.41
CA ARG A 166 -14.19 -3.98 -10.54
C ARG A 166 -14.21 -2.46 -10.68
N ASN A 167 -13.10 -1.83 -11.12
CA ASN A 167 -13.05 -0.37 -11.29
C ASN A 167 -13.99 0.21 -12.35
N HIS A 168 -14.65 -0.66 -13.13
CA HIS A 168 -15.66 -0.34 -14.14
C HIS A 168 -17.09 -0.59 -13.65
N THR A 169 -17.27 -1.08 -12.41
CA THR A 169 -18.57 -1.27 -11.80
C THR A 169 -19.05 0.06 -11.22
N GLU A 170 -20.27 0.47 -11.58
CA GLU A 170 -20.95 1.57 -10.90
C GLU A 170 -21.71 1.06 -9.68
N PHE A 171 -21.27 1.49 -8.50
CA PHE A 171 -21.91 1.15 -7.23
C PHE A 171 -22.98 2.17 -6.88
N ARG A 172 -24.13 1.72 -6.36
CA ARG A 172 -25.27 2.61 -6.07
C ARG A 172 -25.17 3.28 -4.72
N THR A 173 -24.50 2.64 -3.77
CA THR A 173 -24.37 3.11 -2.38
C THR A 173 -22.93 2.97 -1.91
N LEU A 174 -22.52 3.85 -1.00
CA LEU A 174 -21.21 3.79 -0.37
C LEU A 174 -21.00 2.44 0.34
N ASP A 175 -22.01 1.92 1.03
CA ASP A 175 -21.88 0.65 1.74
C ASP A 175 -21.69 -0.54 0.79
N GLU A 176 -22.32 -0.54 -0.39
CA GLU A 176 -22.07 -1.54 -1.43
C GLU A 176 -20.65 -1.40 -1.98
N PHE A 177 -20.24 -0.18 -2.29
CA PHE A 177 -18.90 0.11 -2.78
C PHE A 177 -17.83 -0.34 -1.79
N MET A 178 -17.99 -0.05 -0.50
CA MET A 178 -17.01 -0.35 0.53
C MET A 178 -16.77 -1.84 0.74
N ARG A 179 -17.75 -2.71 0.46
CA ARG A 179 -17.55 -4.18 0.49
C ARG A 179 -16.52 -4.63 -0.55
N TYR A 180 -16.50 -3.99 -1.72
CA TYR A 180 -15.47 -4.22 -2.73
C TYR A 180 -14.19 -3.42 -2.40
N ARG A 181 -14.32 -2.14 -2.03
CA ARG A 181 -13.19 -1.24 -1.84
C ARG A 181 -12.22 -1.70 -0.76
N ILE A 182 -12.69 -2.39 0.28
CA ILE A 182 -11.81 -3.03 1.28
C ILE A 182 -10.88 -4.09 0.65
N LEU A 183 -11.36 -4.84 -0.34
CA LEU A 183 -10.54 -5.82 -1.06
C LEU A 183 -9.58 -5.10 -2.01
N ASP A 184 -10.09 -4.08 -2.70
CA ASP A 184 -9.38 -3.31 -3.71
C ASP A 184 -8.25 -2.44 -3.13
N VAL A 185 -8.42 -1.86 -1.94
CA VAL A 185 -7.36 -1.13 -1.22
C VAL A 185 -6.29 -2.08 -0.63
N GLY A 186 -6.46 -3.39 -0.77
CA GLY A 186 -5.42 -4.36 -0.43
C GLY A 186 -5.51 -4.98 0.96
N LYS A 187 -6.71 -5.19 1.51
CA LYS A 187 -6.87 -5.90 2.81
C LYS A 187 -6.07 -7.21 2.88
N MET A 188 -6.21 -8.08 1.88
CA MET A 188 -5.54 -9.39 1.88
C MET A 188 -4.01 -9.24 1.85
N TYR A 189 -3.52 -8.38 0.96
CA TYR A 189 -2.11 -8.01 0.89
C TYR A 189 -1.59 -7.51 2.25
N TRP A 190 -2.31 -6.58 2.89
CA TRP A 190 -1.88 -5.97 4.14
C TRP A 190 -1.88 -6.96 5.31
N VAL A 191 -2.83 -7.90 5.37
CA VAL A 191 -2.80 -9.01 6.34
C VAL A 191 -1.52 -9.84 6.19
N GLY A 192 -1.16 -10.21 4.96
CA GLY A 192 0.10 -10.92 4.69
C GLY A 192 1.34 -10.13 5.09
N CYS A 193 1.38 -8.83 4.75
CA CYS A 193 2.48 -7.94 5.11
C CYS A 193 2.65 -7.80 6.63
N LEU A 194 1.57 -7.54 7.37
CA LEU A 194 1.65 -7.26 8.80
C LEU A 194 2.03 -8.53 9.57
N THR A 195 1.43 -9.68 9.24
CA THR A 195 1.77 -10.97 9.84
C THR A 195 3.24 -11.35 9.59
N PHE A 196 3.75 -11.16 8.37
CA PHE A 196 5.16 -11.35 8.08
C PHE A 196 6.03 -10.33 8.82
N ALA A 197 5.72 -9.03 8.73
CA ALA A 197 6.52 -7.94 9.29
C ALA A 197 6.76 -8.10 10.80
N MET A 198 5.74 -8.55 11.54
CA MET A 198 5.75 -8.62 13.00
C MET A 198 5.86 -10.05 13.56
N ALA A 199 6.11 -11.03 12.68
CA ALA A 199 6.14 -12.45 12.99
C ALA A 199 4.89 -12.93 13.77
N LEU A 200 3.70 -12.54 13.30
CA LEU A 200 2.41 -12.97 13.88
C LEU A 200 1.94 -14.23 13.19
N THR A 201 1.34 -15.15 13.94
CA THR A 201 0.61 -16.31 13.39
C THR A 201 -0.83 -16.21 13.82
N ILE A 202 -1.71 -15.91 12.86
CA ILE A 202 -3.15 -15.94 13.07
C ILE A 202 -3.63 -17.36 12.75
N PRO A 203 -4.27 -18.07 13.71
CA PRO A 203 -4.92 -19.35 13.45
C PRO A 203 -6.01 -19.21 12.38
N ASP A 204 -6.20 -20.25 11.56
CA ASP A 204 -7.14 -20.20 10.43
C ASP A 204 -8.59 -20.03 10.90
N ASP A 205 -8.93 -20.60 12.07
CA ASP A 205 -10.23 -20.46 12.74
C ASP A 205 -10.46 -19.07 13.38
N GLU A 206 -9.38 -18.29 13.59
CA GLU A 206 -9.48 -16.91 14.10
C GLU A 206 -9.55 -15.85 12.98
N MET A 207 -9.38 -16.24 11.70
CA MET A 207 -9.35 -15.29 10.57
C MET A 207 -10.66 -14.52 10.39
N GLU A 208 -11.80 -15.15 10.69
CA GLU A 208 -13.10 -14.47 10.68
C GLU A 208 -13.19 -13.43 11.81
N SER A 209 -12.82 -13.82 13.03
CA SER A 209 -12.74 -12.90 14.18
C SER A 209 -11.81 -11.72 13.89
N LEU A 210 -10.62 -11.96 13.30
CA LEU A 210 -9.71 -10.90 12.88
C LEU A 210 -10.36 -9.95 11.87
N SER A 211 -11.04 -10.52 10.87
CA SER A 211 -11.73 -9.77 9.81
C SER A 211 -12.80 -8.84 10.38
N GLU A 212 -13.61 -9.32 11.32
CA GLU A 212 -14.65 -8.53 11.99
C GLU A 212 -14.08 -7.45 12.90
N LEU A 213 -13.10 -7.83 13.74
CA LEU A 213 -12.46 -6.93 14.70
C LEU A 213 -11.74 -5.77 14.01
N CYS A 214 -11.07 -6.03 12.88
CA CYS A 214 -10.38 -5.01 12.09
C CYS A 214 -11.26 -4.36 11.02
N HIS A 215 -12.55 -4.70 10.90
CA HIS A 215 -13.43 -4.15 9.85
C HIS A 215 -13.46 -2.60 9.83
N PRO A 216 -13.56 -1.89 10.98
CA PRO A 216 -13.50 -0.43 10.97
C PRO A 216 -12.15 0.11 10.47
N ALA A 217 -11.05 -0.57 10.79
CA ALA A 217 -9.72 -0.18 10.30
C ALA A 217 -9.65 -0.31 8.77
N TRP A 218 -10.12 -1.43 8.21
CA TRP A 218 -10.15 -1.63 6.77
C TRP A 218 -11.02 -0.63 6.02
N LEU A 219 -12.21 -0.32 6.55
CA LEU A 219 -13.05 0.75 6.02
C LEU A 219 -12.29 2.07 6.00
N SER A 220 -11.66 2.45 7.13
CA SER A 220 -10.91 3.70 7.22
C SER A 220 -9.78 3.78 6.20
N CYS A 221 -9.03 2.69 5.96
CA CYS A 221 -7.95 2.67 5.00
C CYS A 221 -8.42 3.01 3.58
N GLY A 222 -9.54 2.42 3.14
CA GLY A 222 -10.17 2.74 1.85
C GLY A 222 -10.65 4.19 1.78
N LEU A 223 -11.40 4.65 2.79
CA LEU A 223 -11.96 6.00 2.80
C LEU A 223 -10.89 7.10 2.86
N ILE A 224 -9.82 6.89 3.63
CA ILE A 224 -8.68 7.81 3.72
C ILE A 224 -7.95 7.87 2.38
N ASN A 225 -7.72 6.72 1.75
CA ASN A 225 -7.11 6.66 0.42
C ASN A 225 -7.96 7.49 -0.56
N ASP A 226 -9.25 7.17 -0.65
CA ASP A 226 -10.20 7.85 -1.54
C ASP A 226 -10.25 9.37 -1.29
N LEU A 227 -10.20 9.81 -0.03
CA LEU A 227 -10.21 11.23 0.33
C LEU A 227 -8.99 11.97 -0.25
N TYR A 228 -7.79 11.40 -0.10
CA TYR A 228 -6.55 12.07 -0.52
C TYR A 228 -6.17 11.81 -1.97
N SER A 229 -6.57 10.67 -2.55
CA SER A 229 -6.36 10.36 -3.96
C SER A 229 -7.39 10.98 -4.89
N TRP A 230 -8.53 11.46 -4.35
CA TRP A 230 -9.64 12.01 -5.14
C TRP A 230 -9.22 13.02 -6.22
N PRO A 231 -8.39 14.06 -5.95
CA PRO A 231 -7.98 14.98 -7.01
C PRO A 231 -7.24 14.28 -8.14
N LYS A 232 -6.29 13.38 -7.82
CA LYS A 232 -5.53 12.58 -8.81
C LYS A 232 -6.49 11.76 -9.68
N GLU A 233 -7.40 11.03 -9.03
CA GLU A 233 -8.28 10.07 -9.69
C GLU A 233 -9.37 10.74 -10.52
N ARG A 234 -9.97 11.82 -10.00
CA ARG A 234 -10.94 12.64 -10.74
C ARG A 234 -10.32 13.22 -12.01
N ASP A 235 -9.13 13.80 -11.89
CA ASP A 235 -8.46 14.43 -13.03
C ASP A 235 -7.98 13.38 -14.05
N ALA A 236 -7.58 12.19 -13.60
CA ALA A 236 -7.25 11.06 -14.48
C ALA A 236 -8.48 10.54 -15.23
N ALA A 237 -9.63 10.39 -14.57
CA ALA A 237 -10.87 9.97 -15.19
C ALA A 237 -11.35 11.00 -16.24
N ALA A 238 -11.26 12.29 -15.91
CA ALA A 238 -11.59 13.38 -16.83
C ALA A 238 -10.72 13.35 -18.10
N LYS A 239 -9.40 13.16 -17.95
CA LYS A 239 -8.47 13.03 -19.09
C LYS A 239 -8.76 11.82 -19.97
N LYS A 240 -9.23 10.71 -19.38
CA LYS A 240 -9.62 9.49 -20.10
C LYS A 240 -11.04 9.56 -20.68
N GLY A 241 -11.81 10.62 -20.39
CA GLY A 241 -13.21 10.75 -20.81
C GLY A 241 -14.15 9.75 -20.14
N VAL A 242 -13.79 9.24 -18.96
CA VAL A 242 -14.56 8.23 -18.23
C VAL A 242 -15.65 8.91 -17.40
N GLY A 243 -16.90 8.44 -17.51
CA GLY A 243 -18.06 9.03 -16.84
C GLY A 243 -18.20 8.69 -15.34
N HIS A 244 -17.33 7.84 -14.81
CA HIS A 244 -17.34 7.38 -13.43
C HIS A 244 -15.93 7.41 -12.82
N VAL A 245 -15.85 7.49 -11.50
CA VAL A 245 -14.58 7.40 -10.75
C VAL A 245 -14.77 6.37 -9.65
N ASN A 246 -13.85 5.40 -9.55
CA ASN A 246 -13.88 4.34 -8.54
C ASN A 246 -13.40 4.87 -7.17
N ASN A 247 -14.16 5.80 -6.60
CA ASN A 247 -13.80 6.56 -5.39
C ASN A 247 -15.06 6.91 -4.57
N SER A 248 -14.96 6.84 -3.25
CA SER A 248 -16.03 7.12 -2.30
C SER A 248 -16.66 8.51 -2.46
N VAL A 249 -15.87 9.53 -2.83
CA VAL A 249 -16.38 10.89 -3.07
C VAL A 249 -17.39 10.87 -4.23
N TRP A 250 -17.04 10.24 -5.35
CA TRP A 250 -17.94 10.09 -6.49
C TRP A 250 -19.19 9.31 -6.13
N VAL A 251 -19.05 8.18 -5.42
CA VAL A 251 -20.20 7.35 -5.03
C VAL A 251 -21.17 8.13 -4.14
N LEU A 252 -20.66 8.89 -3.16
CA LEU A 252 -21.48 9.73 -2.28
C LEU A 252 -22.23 10.84 -3.06
N MET A 253 -21.55 11.49 -4.02
CA MET A 253 -22.17 12.49 -4.88
C MET A 253 -23.34 11.90 -5.67
N LYS A 254 -23.20 10.67 -6.19
CA LYS A 254 -24.26 9.99 -6.95
C LYS A 254 -25.39 9.46 -6.07
N GLU A 255 -25.05 8.80 -4.97
CA GLU A 255 -26.01 8.20 -4.03
C GLU A 255 -26.95 9.28 -3.44
N HIS A 256 -26.38 10.41 -3.02
CA HIS A 256 -27.13 11.44 -2.30
C HIS A 256 -27.46 12.69 -3.11
N LYS A 257 -27.02 12.77 -4.38
CA LYS A 257 -27.20 13.95 -5.25
C LYS A 257 -26.65 15.23 -4.61
N ILE A 258 -25.45 15.13 -4.04
CA ILE A 258 -24.74 16.21 -3.36
C ILE A 258 -23.51 16.64 -4.17
N ASP A 259 -22.99 17.83 -3.87
CA ASP A 259 -21.75 18.31 -4.47
C ASP A 259 -20.50 17.67 -3.84
N GLU A 260 -19.34 17.95 -4.45
CA GLU A 260 -18.04 17.43 -4.03
C GLU A 260 -17.68 17.86 -2.60
N THR A 261 -18.00 19.10 -2.22
CA THR A 261 -17.67 19.66 -0.90
C THR A 261 -18.40 18.91 0.20
N GLU A 262 -19.71 18.71 0.04
CA GLU A 262 -20.55 17.97 0.97
C GLU A 262 -20.18 16.48 0.99
N ALA A 263 -19.85 15.87 -0.16
CA ALA A 263 -19.39 14.48 -0.21
C ALA A 263 -18.07 14.28 0.56
N ILE A 264 -17.11 15.19 0.42
CA ILE A 264 -15.85 15.20 1.18
C ILE A 264 -16.14 15.38 2.69
N ALA A 265 -17.05 16.27 3.07
CA ALA A 265 -17.42 16.47 4.47
C ALA A 265 -18.00 15.20 5.10
N ARG A 266 -18.91 14.51 4.39
CA ARG A 266 -19.48 13.22 4.83
C ARG A 266 -18.44 12.12 4.90
N LEU A 267 -17.55 12.03 3.91
CA LEU A 267 -16.45 11.07 3.89
C LEU A 267 -15.54 11.23 5.12
N ARG A 268 -15.16 12.48 5.45
CA ARG A 268 -14.38 12.81 6.66
C ARG A 268 -15.14 12.43 7.94
N GLY A 269 -16.45 12.63 7.99
CA GLY A 269 -17.30 12.16 9.08
C GLY A 269 -17.25 10.63 9.25
N ARG A 270 -17.37 9.88 8.15
CA ARG A 270 -17.31 8.42 8.16
C ARG A 270 -15.95 7.90 8.61
N ILE A 271 -14.85 8.52 8.17
CA ILE A 271 -13.49 8.19 8.61
C ILE A 271 -13.39 8.30 10.14
N ARG A 272 -13.84 9.40 10.74
CA ARG A 272 -13.81 9.57 12.22
C ARG A 272 -14.61 8.50 12.95
N VAL A 273 -15.78 8.12 12.42
CA VAL A 273 -16.57 7.02 12.98
C VAL A 273 -15.80 5.70 12.96
N CYS A 274 -15.06 5.41 11.89
CA CYS A 274 -14.22 4.22 11.83
C CYS A 274 -13.11 4.21 12.90
N PHE A 275 -12.46 5.36 13.17
CA PHE A 275 -11.46 5.48 14.24
C PHE A 275 -12.05 5.20 15.63
N VAL A 276 -13.25 5.73 15.91
CA VAL A 276 -13.96 5.48 17.18
C VAL A 276 -14.37 4.01 17.30
N GLN A 277 -14.93 3.42 16.24
CA GLN A 277 -15.33 2.02 16.22
C GLN A 277 -14.13 1.07 16.37
N HIS A 278 -12.98 1.40 15.78
CA HIS A 278 -11.76 0.61 15.96
C HIS A 278 -11.26 0.67 17.41
N GLN A 279 -11.27 1.84 18.06
CA GLN A 279 -10.93 1.95 19.49
C GLN A 279 -11.87 1.11 20.36
N GLN A 280 -13.16 1.12 20.04
CA GLN A 280 -14.16 0.30 20.75
C GLN A 280 -13.86 -1.19 20.56
N LYS A 281 -13.57 -1.63 19.33
CA LYS A 281 -13.18 -3.03 19.04
C LYS A 281 -11.90 -3.46 19.77
N MET A 282 -10.89 -2.59 19.85
CA MET A 282 -9.67 -2.86 20.63
C MET A 282 -9.96 -3.01 22.14
N LYS A 283 -10.90 -2.24 22.69
CA LYS A 283 -11.31 -2.42 24.09
C LYS A 283 -12.04 -3.74 24.29
N GLU A 284 -12.99 -4.05 23.41
CA GLU A 284 -13.73 -5.33 23.44
C GLU A 284 -12.80 -6.55 23.32
N SER A 285 -11.75 -6.47 22.50
CA SER A 285 -10.83 -7.58 22.30
C SER A 285 -9.92 -7.83 23.50
N ASN A 286 -9.71 -6.87 24.40
CA ASN A 286 -8.91 -7.07 25.61
C ASN A 286 -9.55 -8.13 26.51
N ASP A 287 -10.88 -8.10 26.66
CA ASP A 287 -11.65 -8.99 27.53
C ASP A 287 -11.93 -10.36 26.89
N ARG A 288 -11.72 -10.50 25.57
CA ARG A 288 -11.89 -11.77 24.85
C ARG A 288 -10.79 -12.77 25.23
N THR A 289 -11.19 -13.99 25.58
CA THR A 289 -10.29 -15.12 25.90
C THR A 289 -10.27 -16.17 24.78
N ASP A 290 -11.13 -16.00 23.78
CA ASP A 290 -11.34 -16.89 22.63
C ASP A 290 -10.55 -16.45 21.39
N ILE A 291 -9.67 -15.45 21.52
CA ILE A 291 -8.76 -15.00 20.45
C ILE A 291 -7.32 -14.98 20.95
N SER A 292 -6.39 -15.32 20.07
CA SER A 292 -4.98 -15.35 20.35
C SER A 292 -4.40 -13.96 20.67
N ALA A 293 -3.26 -13.96 21.36
CA ALA A 293 -2.47 -12.75 21.57
C ALA A 293 -2.02 -12.10 20.25
N ASP A 294 -1.81 -12.90 19.20
CA ASP A 294 -1.39 -12.39 17.89
C ASP A 294 -2.52 -11.67 17.15
N VAL A 295 -3.79 -12.08 17.30
CA VAL A 295 -4.94 -11.29 16.83
C VAL A 295 -4.99 -9.94 17.52
N LYS A 296 -4.82 -9.91 18.86
CA LYS A 296 -4.81 -8.65 19.63
C LYS A 296 -3.65 -7.74 19.18
N ARG A 297 -2.45 -8.31 18.96
CA ARG A 297 -1.29 -7.58 18.43
C ARG A 297 -1.52 -7.06 17.01
N PHE A 298 -2.18 -7.83 16.15
CA PHE A 298 -2.54 -7.39 14.80
C PHE A 298 -3.48 -6.19 14.85
N MET A 299 -4.54 -6.26 15.65
CA MET A 299 -5.47 -5.14 15.84
C MET A 299 -4.75 -3.88 16.34
N GLU A 300 -3.89 -4.03 17.33
CA GLU A 300 -3.10 -2.92 17.84
C GLU A 300 -2.16 -2.35 16.76
N ALA A 301 -1.58 -3.18 15.92
CA ALA A 301 -0.73 -2.75 14.81
C ALA A 301 -1.52 -1.98 13.73
N MET A 302 -2.78 -2.37 13.46
CA MET A 302 -3.65 -1.66 12.52
C MET A 302 -3.89 -0.21 12.90
N GLN A 303 -3.83 0.14 14.19
CA GLN A 303 -3.95 1.53 14.64
C GLN A 303 -2.89 2.43 13.99
N TYR A 304 -1.66 1.92 13.84
CA TYR A 304 -0.55 2.67 13.24
C TYR A 304 -0.70 2.77 11.74
N SER A 305 -1.17 1.71 11.08
CA SER A 305 -1.52 1.76 9.66
C SER A 305 -2.59 2.80 9.37
N MET A 306 -3.61 2.94 10.22
CA MET A 306 -4.66 3.96 10.09
C MET A 306 -4.10 5.39 10.23
N ALA A 307 -3.34 5.66 11.29
CA ALA A 307 -2.75 6.99 11.53
C ALA A 307 -1.71 7.36 10.47
N ALA A 308 -0.86 6.40 10.08
CA ALA A 308 0.10 6.56 9.00
C ALA A 308 -0.58 6.90 7.68
N ASN A 309 -1.69 6.24 7.36
CA ASN A 309 -2.40 6.49 6.11
C ASN A 309 -2.91 7.94 6.04
N VAL A 310 -3.39 8.53 7.14
CA VAL A 310 -3.77 9.95 7.19
C VAL A 310 -2.54 10.83 6.95
N VAL A 311 -1.53 10.70 7.82
CA VAL A 311 -0.38 11.62 7.87
C VAL A 311 0.48 11.54 6.61
N TRP A 312 0.72 10.33 6.10
CA TRP A 312 1.45 10.13 4.86
C TRP A 312 0.65 10.63 3.66
N SER A 313 -0.62 10.25 3.51
CA SER A 313 -1.42 10.62 2.33
C SER A 313 -1.59 12.15 2.21
N ARG A 314 -1.72 12.83 3.35
CA ARG A 314 -1.82 14.30 3.43
C ARG A 314 -0.61 15.05 2.85
N SER A 315 0.56 14.43 2.82
CA SER A 315 1.83 15.09 2.49
C SER A 315 2.65 14.39 1.41
N CYS A 316 2.31 13.15 1.05
CA CYS A 316 3.09 12.35 0.11
C CYS A 316 3.08 12.96 -1.31
N PRO A 317 4.20 12.89 -2.05
CA PRO A 317 4.25 13.33 -3.44
C PRO A 317 3.27 12.58 -4.36
N ARG A 318 2.83 11.38 -3.97
CA ARG A 318 1.87 10.56 -4.73
C ARG A 318 0.54 11.28 -4.95
N TYR A 319 0.03 11.94 -3.92
CA TYR A 319 -1.28 12.63 -3.95
C TYR A 319 -1.14 14.15 -3.99
N ASN A 320 0.04 14.69 -3.69
CA ASN A 320 0.27 16.12 -3.56
C ASN A 320 1.33 16.56 -4.59
N GLU A 321 0.88 17.05 -5.74
CA GLU A 321 1.77 17.56 -6.77
C GLU A 321 2.68 18.68 -6.22
N GLY A 322 3.92 18.73 -6.70
CA GLY A 322 4.93 19.69 -6.24
C GLY A 322 5.59 19.38 -4.88
N ARG A 323 5.09 18.41 -4.10
CA ARG A 323 5.78 17.98 -2.87
C ARG A 323 7.11 17.29 -3.21
N GLN A 324 8.14 17.68 -2.48
CA GLN A 324 9.48 17.11 -2.61
C GLN A 324 9.61 15.84 -1.76
N PHE A 325 10.51 14.93 -2.15
CA PHE A 325 10.89 13.79 -1.29
C PHE A 325 11.71 14.25 -0.09
N ASN A 326 11.96 13.37 0.87
CA ASN A 326 12.93 13.62 1.94
C ASN A 326 14.35 13.83 1.37
N GLU A 327 15.23 14.47 2.14
CA GLU A 327 16.58 14.85 1.70
C GLU A 327 17.39 13.64 1.21
N ARG A 328 17.27 12.50 1.90
CA ARG A 328 17.95 11.25 1.54
C ARG A 328 17.57 10.77 0.14
N ALA A 329 16.27 10.67 -0.14
CA ALA A 329 15.77 10.25 -1.43
C ALA A 329 16.07 11.26 -2.55
N ARG A 330 16.26 12.56 -2.23
CA ARG A 330 16.71 13.55 -3.22
C ARG A 330 18.15 13.26 -3.66
N GLY A 331 19.05 12.97 -2.73
CA GLY A 331 20.46 12.69 -3.02
C GLY A 331 20.65 11.49 -3.96
N ASP A 332 19.93 10.40 -3.71
CA ASP A 332 20.00 9.19 -4.54
C ASP A 332 19.31 9.36 -5.90
N LYS A 333 18.22 10.15 -5.98
CA LYS A 333 17.54 10.43 -7.26
C LYS A 333 18.34 11.37 -8.18
N VAL A 334 19.10 12.32 -7.63
CA VAL A 334 20.03 13.15 -8.42
C VAL A 334 21.14 12.29 -9.04
N ARG A 335 21.62 11.25 -8.33
CA ARG A 335 22.56 10.26 -8.90
C ARG A 335 21.92 9.40 -9.98
N ALA A 336 20.67 8.96 -9.80
CA ALA A 336 19.95 8.17 -10.82
C ALA A 336 19.62 8.97 -12.10
N GLN A 337 19.37 10.28 -11.97
CA GLN A 337 19.15 11.16 -13.13
C GLN A 337 20.43 11.42 -13.93
N THR A 338 21.58 11.52 -13.25
CA THR A 338 22.88 11.75 -13.91
C THR A 338 23.39 10.50 -14.64
N THR A 339 23.13 9.29 -14.13
CA THR A 339 23.43 8.03 -14.85
C THR A 339 22.50 7.77 -16.03
N ALA A 340 21.21 8.13 -15.95
CA ALA A 340 20.30 8.03 -17.10
C ALA A 340 20.64 9.03 -18.23
N ALA A 341 21.21 10.18 -17.89
CA ALA A 341 21.63 11.19 -18.87
C ALA A 341 22.94 10.83 -19.61
N SER A 342 23.75 9.89 -19.07
CA SER A 342 24.96 9.40 -19.75
C SER A 342 24.69 8.36 -20.84
N ASP A 343 23.52 7.74 -20.87
CA ASP A 343 23.11 6.80 -21.94
C ASP A 343 22.41 7.51 -23.11
N LYS A 344 23.11 8.47 -23.73
CA LYS A 344 22.72 8.96 -25.06
C LYS A 344 23.14 7.93 -26.13
N PRO A 345 22.30 7.68 -27.15
CA PRO A 345 22.59 6.67 -28.16
C PRO A 345 23.84 7.05 -28.96
N TYR A 346 24.78 6.12 -29.05
CA TYR A 346 25.91 6.18 -29.98
C TYR A 346 25.39 6.55 -31.37
N ARG A 347 25.84 7.69 -31.89
CA ARG A 347 25.62 8.11 -33.28
C ARG A 347 26.09 6.98 -34.19
N LYS A 348 25.20 6.48 -35.05
CA LYS A 348 25.58 5.71 -36.25
C LYS A 348 26.49 6.60 -37.11
N THR A 349 27.78 6.34 -37.10
CA THR A 349 28.68 6.71 -38.18
C THR A 349 28.27 5.91 -39.41
N ARG A 350 27.79 6.61 -40.44
CA ARG A 350 27.70 6.11 -41.81
C ARG A 350 29.11 5.74 -42.27
N CYS A 351 29.29 4.50 -42.72
CA CYS A 351 30.25 4.16 -43.75
C CYS A 351 29.47 3.50 -44.88
N GLU A 352 29.78 3.99 -46.09
CA GLU A 352 29.31 3.62 -47.44
C GLU A 352 28.00 4.27 -47.91
#